data_AF-A0A1V5AXK6-F1
#
_entry.id   AF-A0A1V5AXK6-F1
#
_cell.length_a   1.000
_cell.length_b   1.000
_cell.length_c   1.000
_cell.angle_alpha   90.00
_cell.angle_beta   90.00
_cell.angle_gamma   90.00
#
_symmetry.space_group_name_H-M   'P 1'
#
loop_
_entity.id
_entity.type
_entity.pdbx_description
1 polymer ?
#
loop_
_entity_poly.entity_id
_entity_poly.type
_entity_poly.pdbx_seq_one_letter_code
_entity_poly.pdbx_strand_id
1 'polypeptide(L)'
;MPYGHLYVSANRFKLFFPGSELLSGQSPFVTVLTCSDSRVPPELIFDQGLGEIFVIRVAGNVAGPLVLGSVEHGAEHLHTLFG
;
A
#
# COMPACT_ATOMS: atom_id res chain seq x y z
N MET A 1 21.54 -6.33 3.75
CA MET A 1 21.16 -5.83 2.41
C MET A 1 20.47 -4.48 2.63
N PRO A 2 21.18 -3.35 2.50
CA PRO A 2 20.67 -2.08 3.02
C PRO A 2 19.62 -1.52 2.06
N TYR A 3 18.37 -1.55 2.52
CA TYR A 3 17.18 -0.87 1.99
C TYR A 3 16.72 -1.36 0.60
N GLY A 4 16.00 -2.49 0.61
CA GLY A 4 15.27 -2.98 -0.56
C GLY A 4 14.36 -1.89 -1.12
N HIS A 5 14.32 -1.80 -2.46
CA HIS A 5 13.45 -0.89 -3.19
C HIS A 5 12.01 -1.00 -2.66
N LEU A 6 11.43 0.14 -2.31
CA LEU A 6 10.02 0.28 -1.95
C LEU A 6 9.26 0.56 -3.24
N TYR A 7 8.34 -0.34 -3.62
CA TYR A 7 7.43 -0.06 -4.72
C TYR A 7 6.23 0.67 -4.16
N VAL A 8 6.13 1.95 -4.52
CA VAL A 8 5.01 2.83 -4.17
C VAL A 8 4.31 3.19 -5.47
N SER A 9 3.09 2.72 -5.64
CA SER A 9 2.20 3.29 -6.63
C SER A 9 1.15 4.14 -5.93
N ALA A 10 1.19 5.45 -6.20
CA ALA A 10 0.23 6.42 -5.66
C ALA A 10 -0.56 7.07 -6.79
N ASN A 11 -1.85 7.24 -6.58
CA ASN A 11 -2.68 8.09 -7.40
C ASN A 11 -2.43 9.56 -6.98
N ARG A 12 -1.86 10.37 -7.86
CA ARG A 12 -1.50 11.78 -7.57
C ARG A 12 -2.80 12.60 -7.57
N PHE A 13 -3.13 13.20 -6.43
CA PHE A 13 -4.29 14.08 -6.15
C PHE A 13 -5.52 13.41 -5.47
N LYS A 14 -5.42 13.16 -4.16
CA LYS A 14 -6.55 13.30 -3.22
C LYS A 14 -6.07 14.14 -2.03
N LEU A 15 -6.45 15.43 -2.01
CA LEU A 15 -6.10 16.41 -0.97
C LEU A 15 -6.98 16.33 0.29
N PHE A 16 -7.83 15.31 0.38
CA PHE A 16 -8.79 15.14 1.46
C PHE A 16 -8.95 13.65 1.74
N PHE A 17 -8.56 13.22 2.94
CA PHE A 17 -8.78 11.88 3.46
C PHE A 17 -10.05 11.90 4.32
N PRO A 18 -11.22 11.52 3.78
CA PRO A 18 -12.37 11.27 4.64
C PRO A 18 -12.02 10.07 5.52
N GLY A 19 -11.79 10.32 6.81
CA GLY A 19 -11.60 9.25 7.80
C GLY A 19 -12.75 8.24 7.67
N SER A 20 -12.42 7.02 7.25
CA SER A 20 -13.39 6.06 6.75
C SER A 20 -14.09 5.29 7.87
N GLU A 21 -15.37 5.05 7.68
CA GLU A 21 -16.16 4.03 8.36
C GLU A 21 -15.60 2.64 7.98
N LEU A 22 -14.56 2.18 8.68
CA LEU A 22 -13.82 0.94 8.37
C LEU A 22 -14.71 -0.32 8.36
N LEU A 23 -15.91 -0.22 8.93
CA LEU A 23 -16.91 -1.28 8.94
C LEU A 23 -17.54 -1.51 7.57
N SER A 24 -17.63 -0.47 6.73
CA SER A 24 -18.25 -0.54 5.40
C SER A 24 -17.23 -0.70 4.27
N GLY A 25 -15.95 -0.38 4.50
CA GLY A 25 -14.88 -0.64 3.53
C GLY A 25 -13.58 0.12 3.77
N GLN A 26 -12.70 0.08 2.76
CA GLN A 26 -11.44 0.81 2.71
C GLN A 26 -11.34 1.59 1.39
N SER A 27 -10.65 2.72 1.37
CA SER A 27 -10.39 3.49 0.14
C SER A 27 -8.95 3.99 0.13
N PRO A 28 -7.97 3.08 0.07
CA PRO A 28 -6.57 3.47 0.05
C PRO A 28 -6.24 4.21 -1.24
N PHE A 29 -5.33 5.18 -1.19
CA PHE A 29 -4.92 5.96 -2.37
C PHE A 29 -3.61 5.45 -3.00
N VAL A 30 -2.97 4.49 -2.33
CA VAL A 30 -1.64 3.98 -2.68
C VAL A 30 -1.53 2.51 -2.29
N THR A 31 -0.84 1.72 -3.14
CA THR A 31 -0.39 0.38 -2.81
C THR A 31 1.11 0.38 -2.56
N VAL A 32 1.51 -0.22 -1.44
CA VAL A 32 2.90 -0.23 -0.95
C VAL A 32 3.37 -1.68 -0.81
N LEU A 33 4.38 -2.08 -1.58
CA LEU A 33 5.10 -3.34 -1.37
C LEU A 33 6.39 -3.06 -0.60
N THR A 34 6.48 -3.61 0.61
CA THR A 34 7.60 -3.40 1.54
C THR A 34 8.09 -4.69 2.18
N CYS A 35 9.12 -4.57 3.01
CA CYS A 35 9.72 -5.69 3.73
C CYS A 35 8.86 -6.06 4.94
N SER A 36 8.83 -7.34 5.27
CA SER A 36 8.31 -7.81 6.56
C SER A 36 9.17 -7.37 7.76
N ASP A 37 10.30 -6.68 7.54
CA ASP A 37 11.12 -6.06 8.58
C ASP A 37 10.27 -5.16 9.49
N SER A 38 10.32 -5.43 10.80
CA SER A 38 9.51 -4.73 11.81
C SER A 38 9.91 -3.28 12.01
N ARG A 39 11.09 -2.86 11.54
CA ARG A 39 11.62 -1.49 11.69
C ARG A 39 11.12 -0.55 10.59
N VAL A 40 10.41 -1.08 9.58
CA VAL A 40 9.94 -0.30 8.43
C VAL A 40 8.41 -0.43 8.26
N PRO A 41 7.60 -0.06 9.28
CA PRO A 41 6.14 -0.03 9.15
C PRO A 41 5.70 1.15 8.26
N PRO A 42 5.07 0.92 7.09
CA PRO A 42 4.71 1.99 6.16
C PRO A 42 3.76 3.04 6.74
N GLU A 43 2.82 2.61 7.58
CA GLU A 43 1.83 3.49 8.22
C GLU A 43 2.51 4.56 9.06
N LEU A 44 3.55 4.19 9.83
CA LEU A 44 4.30 5.14 10.65
C LEU A 44 5.27 5.99 9.82
N ILE A 45 5.87 5.42 8.77
CA ILE A 45 6.83 6.15 7.93
C ILE A 45 6.12 7.23 7.10
N PHE A 46 4.92 6.95 6.62
CA PHE A 46 4.14 7.86 5.79
C PHE A 46 3.11 8.69 6.58
N ASP A 47 3.01 8.49 7.90
CA ASP A 47 2.02 9.15 8.76
C ASP A 47 0.57 8.95 8.26
N GLN A 48 0.20 7.69 8.05
CA GLN A 48 -1.10 7.31 7.47
C GLN A 48 -1.93 6.48 8.46
N GLY A 49 -3.24 6.72 8.44
CA GLY A 49 -4.24 6.01 9.23
C GLY A 49 -4.72 4.70 8.59
N LEU A 50 -5.62 4.02 9.31
CA LEU A 50 -6.25 2.80 8.83
C LEU A 50 -7.11 3.06 7.59
N GLY A 51 -6.98 2.19 6.58
CA GLY A 51 -7.76 2.28 5.35
C GLY A 51 -7.26 3.30 4.32
N GLU A 52 -6.21 4.05 4.65
CA GLU A 52 -5.62 5.07 3.77
C GLU A 52 -4.55 4.51 2.83
N ILE A 53 -3.85 3.45 3.24
CA ILE A 53 -2.83 2.78 2.42
C ILE A 53 -3.05 1.28 2.37
N PHE A 54 -2.80 0.67 1.21
CA PHE A 54 -2.87 -0.79 1.03
C PHE A 54 -1.46 -1.37 1.05
N VAL A 55 -1.14 -2.16 2.07
CA VAL A 55 0.23 -2.59 2.35
C VAL A 55 0.40 -4.09 2.11
N ILE A 56 1.41 -4.45 1.31
CA ILE A 56 1.85 -5.82 1.05
C ILE A 56 3.25 -5.96 1.64
N ARG A 57 3.46 -6.93 2.54
CA ARG A 57 4.74 -7.13 3.23
C ARG A 57 5.29 -8.53 2.95
N VAL A 58 6.45 -8.60 2.32
CA VAL A 58 7.14 -9.87 2.04
C VAL A 58 8.62 -9.76 2.36
N ALA A 59 9.22 -10.83 2.88
CA ALA A 59 10.66 -10.85 3.14
C ALA A 59 11.43 -10.58 1.83
N GLY A 60 12.25 -9.53 1.81
CA GLY A 60 13.04 -9.16 0.64
C GLY A 60 12.29 -8.41 -0.49
N ASN A 61 11.02 -8.05 -0.29
CA ASN A 61 10.23 -7.22 -1.22
C ASN A 61 10.07 -7.84 -2.63
N VAL A 62 10.09 -9.17 -2.72
CA VAL A 62 10.07 -9.87 -4.01
C VAL A 62 8.65 -9.93 -4.57
N ALA A 63 8.45 -9.41 -5.79
CA ALA A 63 7.18 -9.45 -6.52
C ALA A 63 6.95 -10.80 -7.21
N GLY A 64 6.77 -11.86 -6.42
CA GLY A 64 6.35 -13.17 -6.93
C GLY A 64 4.87 -13.19 -7.36
N PRO A 65 4.37 -14.28 -7.97
CA PRO A 65 3.02 -14.34 -8.51
C PRO A 65 1.90 -14.00 -7.51
N LEU A 66 2.01 -14.46 -6.26
CA LEU A 66 1.04 -14.14 -5.21
C LEU A 66 1.07 -12.66 -4.79
N VAL A 67 2.26 -12.07 -4.78
CA VAL A 67 2.45 -10.66 -4.46
C VAL A 67 1.90 -9.80 -5.59
N LEU A 68 2.16 -10.18 -6.84
CA LEU A 68 1.61 -9.51 -8.02
C LEU A 68 0.09 -9.53 -8.02
N GLY A 69 -0.56 -10.65 -7.70
CA GLY A 69 -2.02 -10.69 -7.58
C GLY A 69 -2.57 -9.73 -6.51
N SER A 70 -1.82 -9.49 -5.43
CA SER A 70 -2.18 -8.48 -4.42
C SER A 70 -1.97 -7.05 -4.94
N VAL A 71 -0.93 -6.81 -5.73
CA VAL A 71 -0.70 -5.53 -6.40
C VAL A 71 -1.80 -5.23 -7.42
N GLU A 72 -2.19 -6.21 -8.23
CA GLU A 72 -3.31 -6.14 -9.18
C GLU A 72 -4.63 -5.85 -8.47
N HIS A 73 -4.87 -6.48 -7.32
CA HIS A 73 -6.04 -6.16 -6.49
C HIS A 73 -6.05 -4.68 -6.07
N GLY A 74 -4.92 -4.16 -5.57
CA GLY A 74 -4.78 -2.75 -5.25
C GLY A 74 -5.06 -1.84 -6.46
N ALA A 75 -4.53 -2.22 -7.62
CA ALA A 75 -4.68 -1.49 -8.87
C ALA A 75 -6.14 -1.43 -9.34
N GLU A 76 -6.74 -2.60 -9.53
CA GLU A 76 -7.98 -2.76 -10.29
C GLU A 76 -9.23 -2.63 -9.40
N HIS A 77 -9.13 -3.04 -8.14
CA HIS A 77 -10.29 -3.10 -7.23
C HIS A 77 -10.28 -1.96 -6.20
N LEU A 78 -9.10 -1.50 -5.79
CA LEU A 78 -8.95 -0.39 -4.83
C LEU A 78 -8.58 0.93 -5.52
N HIS A 79 -8.30 0.91 -6.83
CA HIS A 79 -8.00 2.08 -7.66
C HIS A 79 -6.80 2.90 -7.16
N THR A 80 -5.78 2.22 -6.62
CA THR A 80 -4.54 2.84 -6.11
C THR A 80 -3.51 3.15 -7.20
N LEU A 81 -3.67 2.56 -8.39
CA LEU A 81 -2.88 2.83 -9.59
C LEU A 81 -3.71 3.71 -10.54
N PHE A 82 -3.02 4.61 -11.26
CA PHE A 82 -3.65 5.34 -12.36
C PHE A 82 -4.16 4.35 -13.41
N GLY A 83 -5.44 4.46 -13.75
CA GLY A 83 -5.95 4.04 -15.06
C GLY A 83 -5.57 5.08 -16.10
#